data_AF-A0A447MYN8-F1
#
_entry.id   AF-A0A447MYN8-F1
#
_cell.length_a   1.000
_cell.length_b   1.000
_cell.length_c   1.000
_cell.angle_alpha   90.00
_cell.angle_beta   90.00
_cell.angle_gamma   90.00
#
_symmetry.space_group_name_H-M   'P 1'
#
loop_
_entity.id
_entity.type
_entity.pdbx_description
1 polymer ?
#
loop_
_entity_poly.entity_id
_entity_poly.type
_entity_poly.pdbx_seq_one_letter_code
_entity_poly.pdbx_strand_id
1 'polypeptide(L)'
;MTNFPHGNDDIDIALAETRAAIAYGADEVDVVFPYRALIAGNEQVGFDLVKACKDACAAANVLLKVIIETGELKEEALIRKASEISIKAGADFIKTSTGKVPVNATPESARIMMEVIRDMGVSKTVGFKPAGGVRTAEDAQKFLAIADELFGADWADSRHYRFGASSLLASLLKALGHGDGKSASSY
;
A
#
# COMPACT_ATOMS: atom_id res chain seq x y z
N MET A 1 6.98 -3.97 8.49
CA MET A 1 7.28 -3.02 7.39
C MET A 1 8.79 -2.92 7.28
N THR A 2 9.32 -2.71 6.08
CA THR A 2 10.77 -2.67 5.79
C THR A 2 11.10 -1.51 4.85
N ASN A 3 12.38 -1.15 4.80
CA ASN A 3 12.89 0.11 4.24
C ASN A 3 12.12 1.33 4.78
N PHE A 4 11.63 1.25 6.02
CA PHE A 4 10.54 2.07 6.51
C PHE A 4 10.99 3.06 7.61
N PRO A 5 10.51 4.32 7.59
CA PRO A 5 9.61 4.92 6.60
C PRO A 5 10.33 5.56 5.40
N HIS A 6 11.66 5.52 5.39
CA HIS A 6 12.48 6.40 4.57
C HIS A 6 12.36 6.16 3.06
N GLY A 7 12.25 4.90 2.61
CA GLY A 7 12.33 4.59 1.18
C GLY A 7 13.70 4.95 0.61
N ASN A 8 14.77 4.50 1.26
CA ASN A 8 16.13 4.70 0.75
C ASN A 8 16.41 3.70 -0.38
N ASP A 9 17.46 3.95 -1.15
CA ASP A 9 17.82 3.20 -2.36
C ASP A 9 18.91 2.13 -2.14
N ASP A 10 19.27 1.87 -0.88
CA ASP A 10 20.14 0.76 -0.49
C ASP A 10 19.36 -0.57 -0.50
N ILE A 11 19.57 -1.34 -1.56
CA ILE A 11 18.91 -2.63 -1.80
C ILE A 11 19.31 -3.65 -0.72
N ASP A 12 20.58 -3.67 -0.30
CA ASP A 12 21.08 -4.66 0.64
C ASP A 12 20.44 -4.48 2.01
N ILE A 13 20.27 -3.24 2.46
CA ILE A 13 19.56 -2.91 3.69
C ILE A 13 18.08 -3.32 3.59
N ALA A 14 17.39 -2.91 2.52
CA ALA A 14 15.97 -3.23 2.34
C ALA A 14 15.72 -4.75 2.28
N LEU A 15 16.61 -5.49 1.63
CA LEU A 15 16.56 -6.94 1.53
C LEU A 15 16.87 -7.61 2.88
N ALA A 16 17.86 -7.11 3.62
CA ALA A 16 18.19 -7.63 4.95
C ALA A 16 17.01 -7.48 5.92
N GLU A 17 16.37 -6.30 5.94
CA GLU A 17 15.18 -6.05 6.74
C GLU A 17 14.01 -6.95 6.31
N THR A 18 13.81 -7.16 5.01
CA THR A 18 12.77 -8.06 4.47
C THR A 18 12.99 -9.50 4.91
N ARG A 19 14.23 -10.01 4.83
CA ARG A 19 14.59 -11.33 5.33
C ARG A 19 14.38 -11.46 6.84
N ALA A 20 14.71 -10.42 7.60
CA ALA A 20 14.45 -10.39 9.04
C ALA A 20 12.95 -10.44 9.35
N ALA A 21 12.13 -9.67 8.64
CA ALA A 21 10.67 -9.68 8.79
C ALA A 21 10.07 -11.07 8.52
N ILE A 22 10.55 -11.76 7.47
CA ILE A 22 10.18 -13.14 7.17
C ILE A 22 10.60 -14.08 8.31
N ALA A 23 11.83 -13.96 8.81
CA ALA A 23 12.33 -14.80 9.91
C ALA A 23 11.56 -14.58 11.23
N TYR A 24 11.02 -13.38 11.45
CA TYR A 24 10.11 -13.09 12.56
C TYR A 24 8.69 -13.65 12.38
N GLY A 25 8.39 -14.30 11.24
CA GLY A 25 7.10 -14.94 10.98
C GLY A 25 6.05 -14.00 10.38
N ALA A 26 6.46 -12.96 9.63
CA ALA A 26 5.51 -12.11 8.93
C ALA A 26 4.81 -12.85 7.79
N ASP A 27 3.47 -12.85 7.77
CA ASP A 27 2.67 -13.34 6.63
C ASP A 27 2.73 -12.40 5.42
N GLU A 28 2.96 -11.11 5.68
CA GLU A 28 3.04 -10.07 4.67
C GLU A 28 4.08 -9.01 5.05
N VAL A 29 4.83 -8.53 4.06
CA VAL A 29 5.79 -7.43 4.21
C VAL A 29 5.32 -6.24 3.37
N ASP A 30 5.20 -5.08 4.01
CA ASP A 30 5.02 -3.80 3.34
C ASP A 30 6.40 -3.10 3.28
N VAL A 31 7.01 -3.01 2.09
CA VAL A 31 8.31 -2.36 1.85
C VAL A 31 8.10 -0.95 1.26
N VAL A 32 8.93 0.02 1.62
CA VAL A 32 8.90 1.36 1.01
C VAL A 32 9.76 1.40 -0.25
N PHE A 33 9.15 1.81 -1.37
CA PHE A 33 9.81 2.04 -2.65
C PHE A 33 10.82 3.19 -2.55
N PRO A 34 11.95 3.17 -3.27
CA PRO A 34 12.92 4.26 -3.26
C PRO A 34 12.43 5.49 -4.06
N TYR A 35 11.36 6.12 -3.59
CA TYR A 35 10.63 7.18 -4.31
C TYR A 35 11.48 8.42 -4.60
N ARG A 36 12.46 8.74 -3.74
CA ARG A 36 13.40 9.85 -3.98
C ARG A 36 14.35 9.58 -5.13
N ALA A 37 14.78 8.33 -5.29
CA ALA A 37 15.62 7.94 -6.42
C ALA A 37 14.83 8.00 -7.74
N LEU A 38 13.56 7.61 -7.72
CA LEU A 38 12.68 7.77 -8.88
C LEU A 38 12.46 9.25 -9.24
N ILE A 39 12.22 10.12 -8.25
CA ILE A 39 12.13 11.58 -8.48
C ILE A 39 13.43 12.11 -9.13
N ALA A 40 14.58 11.56 -8.73
CA ALA A 40 15.89 11.88 -9.32
C ALA A 40 16.16 11.20 -10.69
N GLY A 41 15.19 10.45 -11.24
CA GLY A 41 15.27 9.81 -12.56
C GLY A 41 15.82 8.37 -12.56
N ASN A 42 16.14 7.79 -11.40
CA ASN A 42 16.62 6.41 -11.30
C ASN A 42 15.45 5.43 -11.15
N GLU A 43 14.87 5.03 -12.28
CA GLU A 43 13.80 4.02 -12.32
C GLU A 43 14.31 2.62 -11.92
N GLN A 44 15.55 2.29 -12.30
CA GLN A 44 16.10 0.94 -12.20
C GLN A 44 16.25 0.47 -10.75
N VAL A 45 16.72 1.34 -9.85
CA VAL A 45 16.89 0.97 -8.43
C VAL A 45 15.55 0.63 -7.77
N GLY A 46 14.45 1.25 -8.20
CA GLY A 46 13.11 0.91 -7.77
C GLY A 46 12.68 -0.49 -8.19
N PHE A 47 12.99 -0.87 -9.44
CA PHE A 47 12.72 -2.21 -9.94
C PHE A 47 13.55 -3.25 -9.17
N ASP A 48 14.85 -3.03 -9.05
CA ASP A 48 15.78 -3.99 -8.46
C ASP A 48 15.49 -4.22 -6.97
N LEU A 49 15.21 -3.15 -6.21
CA LEU A 49 14.86 -3.23 -4.79
C LEU A 49 13.58 -4.05 -4.58
N VAL A 50 12.52 -3.73 -5.33
CA VAL A 50 11.24 -4.46 -5.22
C VAL A 50 11.42 -5.92 -5.64
N LYS A 51 12.15 -6.18 -6.72
CA LYS A 51 12.39 -7.53 -7.23
C LYS A 51 13.16 -8.38 -6.22
N ALA A 52 14.23 -7.85 -5.63
CA ALA A 52 15.01 -8.54 -4.61
C ALA A 52 14.17 -8.88 -3.36
N CYS A 53 13.38 -7.92 -2.87
CA CYS A 53 12.47 -8.15 -1.75
C CYS A 53 11.38 -9.16 -2.09
N LYS A 54 10.84 -9.12 -3.32
CA LYS A 54 9.81 -10.04 -3.78
C LYS A 54 10.33 -11.47 -3.86
N ASP A 55 11.53 -11.67 -4.40
CA ASP A 55 12.10 -13.01 -4.53
C ASP A 55 12.32 -13.65 -3.15
N ALA A 56 12.74 -12.87 -2.15
CA ALA A 56 12.82 -13.34 -0.76
C ALA A 56 11.45 -13.70 -0.17
N CYS A 57 10.45 -12.83 -0.34
CA CYS A 57 9.09 -13.08 0.15
C CYS A 57 8.44 -14.29 -0.52
N ALA A 58 8.56 -14.42 -1.85
CA ALA A 58 7.97 -15.51 -2.63
C ALA A 58 8.53 -16.88 -2.21
N ALA A 59 9.84 -16.97 -1.98
CA ALA A 59 10.48 -18.20 -1.50
C ALA A 59 9.96 -18.67 -0.13
N ALA A 60 9.41 -17.74 0.67
CA ALA A 60 8.85 -18.01 1.99
C ALA A 60 7.31 -18.01 2.01
N ASN A 61 6.64 -17.91 0.85
CA ASN A 61 5.18 -17.77 0.73
C ASN A 61 4.60 -16.56 1.51
N VAL A 62 5.33 -15.44 1.50
CA VAL A 62 4.97 -14.17 2.14
C VAL A 62 4.52 -13.18 1.05
N LEU A 63 3.44 -12.42 1.27
CA LEU A 63 3.02 -11.40 0.32
C LEU A 63 3.86 -10.13 0.44
N LEU A 64 4.25 -9.54 -0.69
CA LEU A 64 4.94 -8.24 -0.72
C LEU A 64 4.01 -7.12 -1.18
N LYS A 65 3.85 -6.09 -0.33
CA LYS A 65 3.19 -4.84 -0.71
C LYS A 65 4.24 -3.73 -0.84
N VAL A 66 4.11 -2.90 -1.86
CA VAL A 66 5.06 -1.81 -2.10
C VAL A 66 4.38 -0.47 -1.82
N ILE A 67 4.92 0.27 -0.84
CA ILE A 67 4.51 1.63 -0.52
C ILE A 67 5.24 2.59 -1.46
N ILE A 68 4.52 3.27 -2.35
CA ILE A 68 5.14 4.20 -3.32
C ILE A 68 5.24 5.64 -2.80
N GLU A 69 4.64 5.94 -1.65
CA GLU A 69 4.63 7.25 -1.01
C GLU A 69 4.05 8.37 -1.90
N THR A 70 2.79 8.19 -2.32
CA THR A 70 2.10 9.07 -3.28
C THR A 70 2.13 10.55 -2.89
N GLY A 71 2.04 10.87 -1.60
CA GLY A 71 2.09 12.26 -1.12
C GLY A 71 3.45 12.95 -1.28
N GLU A 72 4.54 12.18 -1.42
CA GLU A 72 5.87 12.71 -1.73
C GLU A 72 6.16 12.69 -3.23
N LEU A 73 5.63 11.70 -3.98
CA LEU A 73 5.73 11.65 -5.44
C LEU A 73 4.98 12.81 -6.10
N LYS A 74 3.79 13.15 -5.60
CA LYS A 74 2.90 14.27 -5.98
C LYS A 74 2.38 14.25 -7.42
N GLU A 75 3.27 14.15 -8.38
CA GLU A 75 2.94 14.17 -9.81
C GLU A 75 2.29 12.86 -10.25
N GLU A 76 1.19 12.94 -11.00
CA GLU A 76 0.48 11.76 -11.52
C GLU A 76 1.43 10.83 -12.29
N ALA A 77 2.29 11.39 -13.15
CA ALA A 77 3.23 10.63 -13.94
C ALA A 77 4.19 9.79 -13.08
N LEU A 78 4.63 10.33 -11.93
CA LEU A 78 5.49 9.61 -10.99
C LEU A 78 4.72 8.55 -10.19
N ILE A 79 3.48 8.83 -9.80
CA ILE A 79 2.60 7.85 -9.14
C ILE A 79 2.35 6.66 -10.06
N ARG A 80 2.03 6.92 -11.34
CA ARG A 80 1.85 5.86 -12.35
C ARG A 80 3.14 5.07 -12.53
N LYS A 81 4.26 5.77 -12.72
CA LYS A 81 5.56 5.14 -12.94
C LYS A 81 6.00 4.24 -11.77
N ALA A 82 5.90 4.72 -10.53
CA ALA A 82 6.24 3.93 -9.35
C ALA A 82 5.36 2.67 -9.23
N SER A 83 4.06 2.82 -9.54
CA SER A 83 3.10 1.71 -9.56
C SER A 83 3.49 0.66 -10.61
N GLU A 84 3.76 1.09 -11.85
CA GLU A 84 4.18 0.21 -12.94
C GLU A 84 5.48 -0.54 -12.63
N ILE A 85 6.49 0.18 -12.14
CA ILE A 85 7.79 -0.43 -11.76
C ILE A 85 7.56 -1.49 -10.68
N SER A 86 6.80 -1.15 -9.65
CA SER A 86 6.52 -2.08 -8.54
C SER A 86 5.79 -3.33 -9.00
N ILE A 87 4.80 -3.19 -9.90
CA ILE A 87 4.05 -4.31 -10.48
C ILE A 87 4.96 -5.17 -11.35
N LYS A 88 5.76 -4.56 -12.24
CA LYS A 88 6.71 -5.29 -13.11
C LYS A 88 7.76 -6.06 -12.29
N ALA A 89 8.16 -5.51 -11.15
CA ALA A 89 9.09 -6.16 -10.22
C ALA A 89 8.43 -7.25 -9.35
N GLY A 90 7.10 -7.38 -9.40
CA GLY A 90 6.35 -8.49 -8.82
C GLY A 90 5.59 -8.18 -7.53
N ALA A 91 5.28 -6.92 -7.23
CA ALA A 91 4.46 -6.55 -6.08
C ALA A 91 3.11 -7.31 -6.06
N ASP A 92 2.71 -7.84 -4.90
CA ASP A 92 1.38 -8.44 -4.71
C ASP A 92 0.31 -7.38 -4.42
N PHE A 93 0.75 -6.23 -3.89
CA PHE A 93 -0.04 -5.02 -3.71
C PHE A 93 0.79 -3.79 -4.00
N ILE A 94 0.13 -2.75 -4.53
CA ILE A 94 0.65 -1.39 -4.45
C ILE A 94 -0.13 -0.61 -3.37
N LYS A 95 0.61 0.12 -2.54
CA LYS A 95 0.12 0.81 -1.35
C LYS A 95 0.46 2.30 -1.44
N THR A 96 -0.49 3.16 -1.05
CA THR A 96 -0.32 4.61 -1.22
C THR A 96 0.85 5.14 -0.39
N SER A 97 0.83 4.92 0.93
CA SER A 97 1.64 5.76 1.84
C SER A 97 2.06 5.04 3.12
N THR A 98 3.10 5.57 3.77
CA THR A 98 3.62 5.08 5.04
C THR A 98 2.78 5.49 6.25
N GLY A 99 1.99 6.56 6.13
CA GLY A 99 1.35 7.22 7.28
C GLY A 99 2.27 8.16 8.05
N LYS A 100 3.48 8.44 7.54
CA LYS A 100 4.53 9.22 8.22
C LYS A 100 4.88 10.54 7.52
N VAL A 101 4.26 10.82 6.38
CA VAL A 101 4.39 12.07 5.62
C VAL A 101 3.12 12.92 5.72
N PRO A 102 3.16 14.23 5.40
CA PRO A 102 2.02 15.13 5.57
C PRO A 102 0.77 14.73 4.76
N VAL A 103 0.97 14.31 3.51
CA VAL A 103 -0.10 13.84 2.60
C VAL A 103 0.03 12.33 2.44
N ASN A 104 -1.05 11.59 2.66
CA ASN A 104 -1.08 10.13 2.55
C ASN A 104 -2.08 9.68 1.48
N ALA A 105 -2.98 8.74 1.77
CA ALA A 105 -4.00 8.32 0.82
C ALA A 105 -4.95 9.48 0.47
N THR A 106 -5.11 9.73 -0.83
CA THR A 106 -6.17 10.59 -1.38
C THR A 106 -6.99 9.80 -2.41
N PRO A 107 -8.27 10.15 -2.63
CA PRO A 107 -9.06 9.53 -3.70
C PRO A 107 -8.42 9.68 -5.09
N GLU A 108 -7.73 10.80 -5.37
CA GLU A 108 -7.04 10.96 -6.67
C GLU A 108 -5.88 9.97 -6.80
N SER A 109 -5.02 9.87 -5.79
CA SER A 109 -3.90 8.91 -5.77
C SER A 109 -4.40 7.48 -5.90
N ALA A 110 -5.50 7.14 -5.23
CA ALA A 110 -6.09 5.81 -5.28
C ALA A 110 -6.62 5.47 -6.69
N ARG A 111 -7.30 6.41 -7.34
CA ARG A 111 -7.77 6.23 -8.73
C ARG A 111 -6.60 5.99 -9.67
N ILE A 112 -5.56 6.82 -9.62
CA ILE A 112 -4.37 6.68 -10.48
C ILE A 112 -3.75 5.29 -10.32
N MET A 113 -3.52 4.84 -9.07
CA MET A 113 -2.91 3.54 -8.79
C MET A 113 -3.78 2.37 -9.26
N MET A 114 -5.10 2.43 -9.04
CA MET A 114 -6.02 1.40 -9.51
C MET A 114 -6.17 1.40 -11.04
N GLU A 115 -6.11 2.56 -11.69
CA GLU A 115 -6.06 2.63 -13.15
C GLU A 115 -4.81 1.94 -13.70
N VAL A 116 -3.65 2.06 -13.06
CA VAL A 116 -2.44 1.29 -13.47
C VAL A 116 -2.67 -0.22 -13.35
N ILE A 117 -3.30 -0.70 -12.26
CA ILE A 117 -3.65 -2.13 -12.10
C ILE A 117 -4.56 -2.59 -13.25
N ARG A 118 -5.57 -1.78 -13.62
CA ARG A 118 -6.48 -2.04 -14.74
C ARG A 118 -5.73 -2.06 -16.06
N ASP A 119 -4.97 -1.02 -16.35
CA ASP A 119 -4.32 -0.77 -17.65
C ASP A 119 -3.23 -1.83 -17.92
N MET A 120 -2.57 -2.33 -16.88
CA MET A 120 -1.62 -3.44 -16.98
C MET A 120 -2.29 -4.82 -17.03
N GLY A 121 -3.62 -4.91 -16.83
CA GLY A 121 -4.36 -6.17 -16.87
C GLY A 121 -4.03 -7.13 -15.71
N VAL A 122 -3.62 -6.60 -14.55
CA VAL A 122 -3.11 -7.39 -13.41
C VAL A 122 -4.08 -7.44 -12.22
N SER A 123 -5.35 -7.10 -12.41
CA SER A 123 -6.36 -7.06 -11.34
C SER A 123 -6.56 -8.40 -10.62
N LYS A 124 -6.18 -9.54 -11.22
CA LYS A 124 -6.26 -10.87 -10.59
C LYS A 124 -5.06 -11.20 -9.69
N THR A 125 -3.97 -10.45 -9.76
CA THR A 125 -2.70 -10.77 -9.09
C THR A 125 -2.17 -9.63 -8.23
N VAL A 126 -2.62 -8.41 -8.47
CA VAL A 126 -2.19 -7.20 -7.73
C VAL A 126 -3.37 -6.58 -7.03
N GLY A 127 -3.24 -6.38 -5.72
CA GLY A 127 -4.19 -5.64 -4.91
C GLY A 127 -3.82 -4.17 -4.71
N PHE A 128 -4.76 -3.41 -4.17
CA PHE A 128 -4.60 -2.01 -3.79
C PHE A 128 -4.78 -1.81 -2.28
N LYS A 129 -3.99 -0.92 -1.69
CA LYS A 129 -4.08 -0.58 -0.26
C LYS A 129 -3.96 0.92 -0.02
N PRO A 130 -5.06 1.67 0.18
CA PRO A 130 -4.97 3.03 0.70
C PRO A 130 -4.55 2.99 2.17
N ALA A 131 -3.54 3.79 2.52
CA ALA A 131 -3.01 3.83 3.88
C ALA A 131 -2.66 5.25 4.33
N GLY A 132 -2.98 5.55 5.60
CA GLY A 132 -2.80 6.87 6.19
C GLY A 132 -3.87 7.87 5.74
N GLY A 133 -4.54 8.52 6.69
CA GLY A 133 -5.54 9.55 6.39
C GLY A 133 -6.98 9.08 6.22
N VAL A 134 -7.23 7.77 6.04
CA VAL A 134 -8.59 7.19 6.01
C VAL A 134 -9.11 7.05 7.44
N ARG A 135 -10.01 7.93 7.88
CA ARG A 135 -10.41 8.04 9.29
C ARG A 135 -11.84 7.63 9.57
N THR A 136 -12.75 7.81 8.60
CA THR A 136 -14.17 7.56 8.81
C THR A 136 -14.74 6.53 7.86
N ALA A 137 -15.95 6.04 8.18
CA ALA A 137 -16.68 5.11 7.31
C ALA A 137 -16.96 5.74 5.93
N GLU A 138 -17.25 7.04 5.88
CA GLU A 138 -17.47 7.80 4.64
C GLU A 138 -16.18 7.90 3.83
N ASP A 139 -15.01 8.04 4.47
CA ASP A 139 -13.74 7.96 3.75
C ASP A 139 -13.54 6.59 3.12
N ALA A 140 -13.72 5.52 3.90
CA ALA A 140 -13.60 4.14 3.40
C ALA A 140 -14.56 3.88 2.22
N GLN A 141 -15.80 4.38 2.30
CA GLN A 141 -16.79 4.27 1.23
C GLN A 141 -16.30 4.89 -0.08
N LYS A 142 -15.66 6.08 -0.05
CA LYS A 142 -15.12 6.72 -1.26
C LYS A 142 -14.08 5.85 -1.97
N PHE A 143 -13.20 5.21 -1.20
CA PHE A 143 -12.15 4.36 -1.73
C PHE A 143 -12.68 3.04 -2.31
N LEU A 144 -13.69 2.43 -1.68
CA LEU A 144 -14.36 1.24 -2.22
C LEU A 144 -15.15 1.56 -3.48
N ALA A 145 -15.86 2.71 -3.52
CA ALA A 145 -16.61 3.11 -4.71
C ALA A 145 -15.73 3.24 -5.97
N ILE A 146 -14.49 3.72 -5.82
CA ILE A 146 -13.52 3.75 -6.94
C ILE A 146 -13.15 2.33 -7.39
N ALA A 147 -12.96 1.41 -6.45
CA ALA A 147 -12.64 0.02 -6.76
C ALA A 147 -13.79 -0.67 -7.51
N ASP A 148 -15.02 -0.49 -7.03
CA ASP A 148 -16.23 -1.05 -7.63
C ASP A 148 -16.44 -0.53 -9.06
N GLU A 149 -16.20 0.76 -9.30
CA GLU A 149 -16.30 1.37 -10.62
C GLU A 149 -15.29 0.77 -11.61
N LEU A 150 -14.04 0.55 -11.16
CA LEU A 150 -12.96 0.10 -12.04
C LEU A 150 -12.92 -1.41 -12.26
N PHE A 151 -13.35 -2.21 -11.28
CA PHE A 151 -13.15 -3.65 -11.27
C PHE A 151 -14.41 -4.48 -10.98
N GLY A 152 -15.51 -3.82 -10.61
CA GLY A 152 -16.74 -4.47 -10.15
C GLY A 152 -16.75 -4.75 -8.64
N ALA A 153 -17.95 -4.85 -8.07
CA ALA A 153 -18.17 -4.96 -6.62
C ALA A 153 -17.57 -6.22 -5.97
N ASP A 154 -17.32 -7.26 -6.76
CA ASP A 154 -16.76 -8.53 -6.25
C ASP A 154 -15.22 -8.54 -6.22
N TRP A 155 -14.56 -7.51 -6.74
CA TRP A 155 -13.10 -7.47 -6.81
C TRP A 155 -12.45 -7.23 -5.44
N ALA A 156 -13.05 -6.37 -4.62
CA ALA A 156 -12.47 -5.92 -3.36
C ALA A 156 -12.60 -6.98 -2.23
N ASP A 157 -11.79 -8.04 -2.31
CA ASP A 157 -11.64 -9.04 -1.26
C ASP A 157 -10.34 -8.81 -0.43
N SER A 158 -10.06 -9.71 0.52
CA SER A 158 -8.85 -9.61 1.35
C SER A 158 -7.51 -9.80 0.62
N ARG A 159 -7.50 -10.37 -0.59
CA ARG A 159 -6.32 -10.52 -1.45
C ARG A 159 -6.13 -9.35 -2.41
N HIS A 160 -7.17 -8.57 -2.67
CA HIS A 160 -7.12 -7.47 -3.63
C HIS A 160 -7.31 -6.09 -2.99
N TYR A 161 -7.83 -6.00 -1.77
CA TYR A 161 -8.07 -4.73 -1.09
C TYR A 161 -7.75 -4.77 0.40
N ARG A 162 -7.13 -3.71 0.91
CA ARG A 162 -6.89 -3.52 2.36
C ARG A 162 -6.97 -2.05 2.74
N PHE A 163 -7.53 -1.73 3.89
CA PHE A 163 -7.32 -0.40 4.50
C PHE A 163 -6.13 -0.41 5.45
N GLY A 164 -5.15 0.46 5.22
CA GLY A 164 -4.07 0.73 6.17
C GLY A 164 -4.48 1.84 7.15
N ALA A 165 -5.19 1.47 8.21
CA ALA A 165 -5.77 2.43 9.15
C ALA A 165 -5.63 1.99 10.62
N SER A 166 -5.73 2.94 11.54
CA SER A 166 -5.77 2.70 13.00
C SER A 166 -7.10 3.17 13.60
N SER A 167 -7.44 4.45 13.46
CA SER A 167 -8.68 5.03 14.02
C SER A 167 -9.96 4.64 13.28
N LEU A 168 -9.85 4.16 12.04
CA LEU A 168 -10.99 3.83 11.17
C LEU A 168 -11.91 2.77 11.78
N LEU A 169 -11.36 1.78 12.50
CA LEU A 169 -12.14 0.69 13.07
C LEU A 169 -13.25 1.20 13.99
N ALA A 170 -12.95 2.17 14.87
CA ALA A 170 -13.95 2.76 15.77
C ALA A 170 -15.07 3.46 14.99
N SER A 171 -14.74 4.16 13.90
CA SER A 171 -15.74 4.78 13.04
C SER A 171 -16.62 3.75 12.33
N LEU A 172 -16.05 2.65 11.86
CA LEU A 172 -16.80 1.57 11.20
C LEU A 172 -17.74 0.87 12.20
N LEU A 173 -17.25 0.52 13.39
CA LEU A 173 -18.08 -0.06 14.45
C LEU A 173 -19.24 0.84 14.81
N LYS A 174 -18.99 2.16 14.95
CA LYS A 174 -20.06 3.14 15.21
C LYS A 174 -21.11 3.17 14.10
N ALA A 175 -20.69 3.17 12.83
CA ALA A 175 -21.60 3.16 11.67
C ALA A 175 -22.46 1.89 11.61
N LEU A 176 -21.93 0.76 12.11
CA LEU A 176 -22.63 -0.52 12.22
C LEU A 176 -23.48 -0.67 13.50
N GLY A 177 -23.56 0.36 14.35
CA GLY A 177 -24.32 0.31 15.60
C GLY A 177 -23.61 -0.41 16.76
N HIS A 178 -22.31 -0.66 16.64
CA HIS A 178 -21.46 -1.30 17.65
C HIS A 178 -20.55 -0.30 18.40
N GLY A 179 -20.78 1.02 18.27
CA GLY A 179 -20.04 2.04 19.02
C GLY A 179 -20.53 2.14 20.45
N ASP A 180 -19.61 2.12 21.43
CA ASP A 180 -19.88 2.09 22.87
C ASP A 180 -21.09 2.94 23.31
N GLY A 181 -22.16 2.25 23.70
CA GLY A 181 -23.01 2.76 24.77
C GLY A 181 -22.17 2.82 26.04
N LYS A 182 -21.69 4.02 26.42
CA LYS A 182 -21.04 4.34 27.70
C LYS A 182 -20.06 3.26 28.21
N SER A 183 -18.77 3.40 27.90
CA SER A 183 -17.76 2.92 28.84
C SER A 183 -17.78 3.82 30.08
N ALA A 184 -18.50 3.38 31.11
CA ALA A 184 -18.25 3.85 32.46
C ALA A 184 -16.85 3.35 32.86
N SER A 185 -15.84 4.20 32.69
CA SER A 185 -14.56 4.02 33.36
C SER A 185 -14.31 5.27 34.19
N SER A 186 -14.73 5.19 35.44
CA SER A 186 -14.26 6.06 36.51
C SER A 186 -12.84 5.65 36.87
N TYR A 187 -11.88 6.52 36.58
CA TYR A 187 -10.68 6.72 37.39
C TYR A 187 -10.37 8.21 37.44
#